data_AF-A0A935JSF3-F1
#
_entry.id   AF-A0A935JSF3-F1
#
_cell.length_a   1.000
_cell.length_b   1.000
_cell.length_c   1.000
_cell.angle_alpha   90.00
_cell.angle_beta   90.00
_cell.angle_gamma   90.00
#
_symmetry.space_group_name_H-M   'P 1'
#
loop_
_entity.id
_entity.type
_entity.pdbx_description
1 polymer ?
#
loop_
_entity_poly.entity_id
_entity_poly.type
_entity_poly.pdbx_seq_one_letter_code
_entity_poly.pdbx_strand_id
1 'polypeptide(L)'
;MKRWFLILLAALILVPTTARADISFLLHESIGAAGEFTGSGHAAIYLSNICTEDGFSLRLCREDESGVVISSYRNFGNGSTYEWMAVPLVPFLYGVDDQSEIPIYANSKIRNFLKEKYRHKHLNAIIPAASDGTMPAGLWQMMLTTVFNRDLYGFTVKTTADQDAQFLRESNSKPNNGTFHTLTSNCSDFAGRIINRYFPGAARRDWINDAGITTPKAIARSFFNYAKDRPEMGLSISRFPQIPGPIVRSSDNRNLTEMAYTSKKYLIPSILFKPELIAIFSATYLLTGRFNVHKTYEKYANAEIARLERETRTASTMGLMYFAGNPGSEGIDQKPKRAGDGLLGNKETWKAHKASFAPILKDLIAQGLFRNEKELKTFFNDLELQSEPATDQDGRLILKVKYYGQDRILGITRLNLMAETSDPELALKLIVARIYADLNADAKNRNLYPEFWADWLTMRQLIREQSLMLANIDRTQGPFVTSPQPSNPKQKLVKLVIEVMH
;
A
#
# COMPACT_ATOMS: atom_id res chain seq x y z
N MET A 1 37.73 -31.42 30.99
CA MET A 1 37.17 -31.10 29.66
C MET A 1 35.65 -31.36 29.54
N LYS A 2 35.08 -32.47 30.04
CA LYS A 2 33.63 -32.75 29.94
C LYS A 2 32.68 -31.73 30.63
N ARG A 3 33.08 -31.10 31.74
CA ARG A 3 32.23 -30.12 32.46
C ARG A 3 32.08 -28.77 31.73
N TRP A 4 33.11 -28.32 31.00
CA TRP A 4 33.06 -27.06 30.25
C TRP A 4 32.25 -27.19 28.96
N PHE A 5 32.24 -28.38 28.35
CA PHE A 5 31.44 -28.67 27.16
C PHE A 5 29.93 -28.68 27.46
N LEU A 6 29.52 -29.15 28.64
CA LEU A 6 28.12 -29.13 29.09
C LEU A 6 27.61 -27.71 29.42
N ILE A 7 28.47 -26.81 29.91
CA ILE A 7 28.11 -25.40 30.18
C ILE A 7 27.96 -24.62 28.87
N LEU A 8 28.83 -24.87 27.88
CA LEU A 8 28.70 -24.30 26.53
C LEU A 8 27.45 -24.81 25.79
N LEU A 9 27.08 -26.08 25.95
CA LEU A 9 25.86 -26.64 25.36
C LEU A 9 24.58 -26.10 26.04
N ALA A 10 24.61 -25.88 27.36
CA ALA A 10 23.49 -25.28 28.10
C ALA A 10 23.33 -23.78 27.80
N ALA A 11 24.42 -23.06 27.52
CA ALA A 11 24.38 -21.66 27.11
C ALA A 11 23.85 -21.45 25.68
N LEU A 12 23.98 -22.44 24.79
CA LEU A 12 23.40 -22.39 23.44
C LEU A 12 21.89 -22.67 23.39
N ILE A 13 21.30 -23.25 24.45
CA ILE A 13 19.84 -23.55 24.54
C ILE A 13 19.06 -22.36 25.15
N LEU A 14 19.76 -21.35 25.70
CA LEU A 14 19.20 -20.12 26.25
C LEU A 14 19.44 -18.91 25.32
N VAL A 15 19.43 -19.10 24.00
CA VAL A 15 19.14 -17.97 23.12
C VAL A 15 17.62 -17.80 23.18
N PRO A 16 17.07 -16.82 23.92
CA PRO A 16 15.67 -16.51 23.76
C PRO A 16 15.48 -16.20 22.28
N THR A 17 14.73 -17.04 21.58
CA THR A 17 14.06 -16.63 20.36
C THR A 17 13.20 -15.45 20.79
N THR A 18 13.73 -14.24 20.65
CA THR A 18 12.99 -13.03 20.93
C THR A 18 11.80 -13.09 19.99
N ALA A 19 10.63 -13.44 20.52
CA ALA A 19 9.37 -13.31 19.80
C ALA A 19 9.36 -11.87 19.27
N ARG A 20 9.35 -11.73 17.94
CA ARG A 20 9.42 -10.43 17.28
C ARG A 20 8.11 -9.69 17.51
N ALA A 21 8.11 -8.79 18.48
CA ALA A 21 7.02 -7.88 18.74
C ALA A 21 7.36 -6.52 18.12
N ASP A 22 6.57 -6.10 17.13
CA ASP A 22 6.67 -4.82 16.45
C ASP A 22 5.27 -4.22 16.32
N ILE A 23 5.19 -2.90 16.44
CA ILE A 23 3.98 -2.12 16.13
C ILE A 23 4.28 -1.21 14.93
N SER A 24 3.34 -1.17 13.98
CA SER A 24 3.41 -0.25 12.85
C SER A 24 2.18 0.65 12.78
N PHE A 25 2.42 1.96 12.67
CA PHE A 25 1.37 2.89 12.27
C PHE A 25 1.23 2.85 10.76
N LEU A 26 0.08 2.37 10.27
CA LEU A 26 -0.23 2.32 8.85
C LEU A 26 -0.93 3.62 8.44
N LEU A 27 -0.22 4.45 7.70
CA LEU A 27 -0.75 5.63 7.03
C LEU A 27 -1.26 5.23 5.64
N HIS A 28 -2.56 5.35 5.44
CA HIS A 28 -3.18 5.07 4.14
C HIS A 28 -3.31 6.36 3.35
N GLU A 29 -2.90 6.32 2.09
CA GLU A 29 -3.12 7.45 1.20
C GLU A 29 -4.61 7.73 0.96
N SER A 30 -4.87 8.95 0.49
CA SER A 30 -6.22 9.45 0.27
C SER A 30 -6.77 8.97 -1.08
N ILE A 31 -8.08 8.72 -1.15
CA ILE A 31 -8.75 8.18 -2.34
C ILE A 31 -10.04 8.93 -2.66
N GLY A 32 -10.42 8.93 -3.94
CA GLY A 32 -11.67 9.50 -4.43
C GLY A 32 -11.88 10.95 -4.02
N ALA A 33 -13.15 11.33 -3.80
CA ALA A 33 -13.52 12.68 -3.40
C ALA A 33 -12.86 13.11 -2.07
N ALA A 34 -12.68 12.19 -1.11
CA ALA A 34 -12.02 12.52 0.15
C ALA A 34 -10.56 12.98 -0.07
N GLY A 35 -9.82 12.32 -0.96
CA GLY A 35 -8.47 12.77 -1.35
C GLY A 35 -8.47 14.06 -2.15
N GLU A 36 -9.42 14.20 -3.07
CA GLU A 36 -9.52 15.39 -3.92
C GLU A 36 -9.87 16.68 -3.16
N PHE A 37 -10.74 16.59 -2.16
CA PHE A 37 -11.22 17.75 -1.40
C PHE A 37 -10.46 17.94 -0.08
N THR A 38 -10.21 16.88 0.68
CA THR A 38 -9.65 17.03 2.03
C THR A 38 -8.20 16.56 2.13
N GLY A 39 -7.71 15.77 1.17
CA GLY A 39 -6.43 15.06 1.32
C GLY A 39 -6.41 14.07 2.49
N SER A 40 -7.58 13.78 3.09
CA SER A 40 -7.70 12.92 4.27
C SER A 40 -7.46 11.47 3.87
N GLY A 41 -6.47 10.86 4.52
CA GLY A 41 -6.21 9.43 4.43
C GLY A 41 -7.04 8.61 5.39
N HIS A 42 -6.49 7.45 5.73
CA HIS A 42 -6.97 6.63 6.84
C HIS A 42 -5.78 6.17 7.68
N ALA A 43 -6.05 5.74 8.91
CA ALA A 43 -5.05 5.23 9.83
C ALA A 43 -5.44 3.84 10.34
N ALA A 44 -4.47 2.94 10.43
CA ALA A 44 -4.62 1.65 11.08
C ALA A 44 -3.34 1.32 11.87
N ILE A 45 -3.42 0.31 12.73
CA ILE A 45 -2.27 -0.21 13.47
C ILE A 45 -2.04 -1.65 13.04
N TYR A 46 -0.79 -1.99 12.74
CA TYR A 46 -0.36 -3.37 12.56
C TYR A 46 0.44 -3.82 13.80
N LEU A 47 0.16 -5.02 14.27
CA LEU A 47 0.81 -5.65 15.41
C LEU A 47 1.33 -7.02 14.96
N SER A 48 2.65 -7.21 14.98
CA SER A 48 3.27 -8.42 14.39
C SER A 48 3.10 -9.68 15.24
N ASN A 49 2.86 -9.52 16.54
CA ASN A 49 2.77 -10.62 17.52
C ASN A 49 1.38 -10.72 18.19
N ILE A 50 0.42 -9.95 17.68
CA ILE A 50 -1.00 -10.05 18.06
C ILE A 50 -1.78 -10.51 16.85
N CYS A 51 -2.66 -11.48 17.07
CA CYS A 51 -3.51 -12.11 16.08
C CYS A 51 -4.98 -12.04 16.50
N THR A 52 -5.89 -12.45 15.62
CA THR A 52 -7.34 -12.43 15.87
C THR A 52 -7.93 -13.81 15.66
N GLU A 53 -8.98 -14.15 16.40
CA GLU A 53 -9.72 -15.40 16.20
C GLU A 53 -10.88 -15.23 15.21
N ASP A 54 -11.62 -14.13 15.34
CA ASP A 54 -12.90 -13.89 14.65
C ASP A 54 -13.00 -12.47 14.05
N GLY A 55 -11.92 -11.69 14.12
CA GLY A 55 -11.86 -10.30 13.67
C GLY A 55 -12.30 -9.26 14.70
N PHE A 56 -12.82 -9.68 15.86
CA PHE A 56 -13.29 -8.77 16.92
C PHE A 56 -12.76 -9.12 18.32
N SER A 57 -12.02 -10.23 18.43
CA SER A 57 -11.24 -10.64 19.57
C SER A 57 -9.76 -10.72 19.21
N LEU A 58 -8.89 -10.42 20.16
CA LEU A 58 -7.44 -10.49 19.98
C LEU A 58 -6.86 -11.64 20.80
N ARG A 59 -5.72 -12.16 20.36
CA ARG A 59 -4.87 -13.11 21.09
C ARG A 59 -3.41 -12.93 20.67
N LEU A 60 -2.48 -13.59 21.36
CA LEU A 60 -1.12 -13.71 20.84
C LEU A 60 -1.11 -14.59 19.58
N CYS A 61 -0.18 -14.28 18.67
CA CYS A 61 0.04 -15.08 17.48
C CYS A 61 0.63 -16.45 17.83
N ARG A 62 0.26 -17.45 17.02
CA ARG A 62 0.89 -18.76 16.96
C ARG A 62 2.13 -18.69 16.07
N GLU A 63 2.91 -19.77 16.08
CA GLU A 63 3.96 -19.98 15.09
C GLU A 63 3.34 -19.87 13.68
N ASP A 64 4.06 -19.23 12.76
CA ASP A 64 3.67 -18.95 11.36
C ASP A 64 2.59 -17.88 11.11
N GLU A 65 2.02 -17.25 12.13
CA GLU A 65 1.09 -16.14 11.92
C GLU A 65 1.81 -14.80 11.73
N SER A 66 1.32 -14.00 10.77
CA SER A 66 1.94 -12.71 10.40
C SER A 66 1.38 -11.50 11.15
N GLY A 67 0.61 -11.70 12.23
CA GLY A 67 -0.03 -10.60 12.96
C GLY A 67 -1.29 -10.03 12.30
N VAL A 68 -1.87 -9.01 12.93
CA VAL A 68 -3.12 -8.36 12.47
C VAL A 68 -3.00 -6.87 12.29
N VAL A 69 -3.82 -6.36 11.37
CA VAL A 69 -4.13 -4.95 11.23
C VAL A 69 -5.45 -4.67 11.92
N ILE A 70 -5.42 -3.77 12.90
CA ILE A 70 -6.58 -3.27 13.62
C ILE A 70 -6.90 -1.84 13.18
N SER A 71 -8.16 -1.57 12.90
CA SER A 71 -8.61 -0.23 12.54
C SER A 71 -10.03 0.04 12.99
N SER A 72 -10.35 1.32 13.13
CA SER A 72 -11.67 1.80 13.53
C SER A 72 -12.36 2.50 12.36
N TYR A 73 -13.63 2.16 12.17
CA TYR A 73 -14.52 2.72 11.17
C TYR A 73 -15.87 3.06 11.79
N ARG A 74 -16.67 3.89 11.11
CA ARG A 74 -17.99 4.32 11.62
C ARG A 74 -18.96 3.16 11.82
N ASN A 75 -18.95 2.16 10.94
CA ASN A 75 -19.86 1.02 10.99
C ASN A 75 -19.31 -0.13 10.13
N PHE A 76 -19.15 -1.31 10.72
CA PHE A 76 -18.69 -2.52 10.05
C PHE A 76 -19.81 -3.35 9.39
N GLY A 77 -21.07 -2.91 9.41
CA GLY A 77 -22.21 -3.55 8.74
C GLY A 77 -23.27 -4.07 9.71
N ASN A 78 -24.49 -4.30 9.21
CA ASN A 78 -25.62 -4.93 9.92
C ASN A 78 -25.92 -4.38 11.34
N GLY A 79 -25.87 -3.06 11.53
CA GLY A 79 -26.11 -2.45 12.86
C GLY A 79 -24.99 -2.69 13.88
N SER A 80 -23.81 -3.17 13.44
CA SER A 80 -22.64 -3.41 14.26
C SER A 80 -22.30 -2.20 15.13
N THR A 81 -22.13 -2.47 16.42
CA THR A 81 -21.66 -1.51 17.42
C THR A 81 -20.17 -1.65 17.67
N TYR A 82 -19.38 -2.32 16.82
CA TYR A 82 -17.95 -2.50 17.08
C TYR A 82 -17.16 -1.21 16.84
N GLU A 83 -16.26 -0.85 17.76
CA GLU A 83 -15.33 0.28 17.57
C GLU A 83 -14.27 -0.06 16.52
N TRP A 84 -13.77 -1.28 16.56
CA TRP A 84 -12.68 -1.74 15.71
C TRP A 84 -12.88 -3.15 15.20
N MET A 85 -12.18 -3.45 14.11
CA MET A 85 -12.06 -4.77 13.52
C MET A 85 -10.58 -5.07 13.30
N ALA A 86 -10.19 -6.32 13.47
CA ALA A 86 -8.85 -6.84 13.20
C ALA A 86 -8.89 -7.81 12.02
N VAL A 87 -7.91 -7.72 11.12
CA VAL A 87 -7.78 -8.63 9.97
C VAL A 87 -6.30 -8.99 9.81
N PRO A 88 -5.94 -10.26 9.52
CA PRO A 88 -4.55 -10.62 9.25
C PRO A 88 -3.93 -9.76 8.14
N LEU A 89 -2.62 -9.51 8.22
CA LEU A 89 -1.94 -8.55 7.34
C LEU A 89 -2.15 -8.81 5.84
N VAL A 90 -2.03 -10.07 5.41
CA VAL A 90 -2.11 -10.43 3.99
C VAL A 90 -3.52 -10.22 3.41
N PRO A 91 -4.61 -10.69 4.05
CA PRO A 91 -5.97 -10.33 3.64
C PRO A 91 -6.26 -8.84 3.69
N PHE A 92 -5.75 -8.14 4.70
CA PHE A 92 -5.94 -6.69 4.82
C PHE A 92 -5.36 -5.92 3.62
N LEU A 93 -4.15 -6.29 3.20
CA LEU A 93 -3.49 -5.67 2.05
C LEU A 93 -4.09 -6.16 0.73
N TYR A 94 -4.19 -7.47 0.54
CA TYR A 94 -4.38 -8.10 -0.77
C TYR A 94 -5.69 -8.89 -0.92
N GLY A 95 -6.43 -9.14 0.17
CA GLY A 95 -7.69 -9.90 0.15
C GLY A 95 -7.54 -11.40 -0.04
N VAL A 96 -6.31 -11.93 0.05
CA VAL A 96 -5.98 -13.36 -0.02
C VAL A 96 -5.39 -13.82 1.31
N ASP A 97 -5.50 -15.11 1.60
CA ASP A 97 -4.95 -15.67 2.85
C ASP A 97 -3.44 -15.94 2.75
N ASP A 98 -2.94 -16.25 1.55
CA ASP A 98 -1.55 -16.63 1.30
C ASP A 98 -0.82 -15.59 0.43
N GLN A 99 0.44 -15.28 0.76
CA GLN A 99 1.25 -14.32 0.03
C GLN A 99 1.55 -14.74 -1.43
N SER A 100 1.60 -16.04 -1.68
CA SER A 100 1.84 -16.59 -3.02
C SER A 100 0.65 -16.40 -3.97
N GLU A 101 -0.55 -16.12 -3.42
CA GLU A 101 -1.76 -15.81 -4.17
C GLU A 101 -1.93 -14.31 -4.45
N ILE A 102 -0.97 -13.46 -4.08
CA ILE A 102 -1.06 -12.02 -4.30
C ILE A 102 -1.22 -11.73 -5.80
N PRO A 103 -2.28 -11.01 -6.21
CA PRO A 103 -2.50 -10.72 -7.60
C PRO A 103 -1.54 -9.65 -8.11
N ILE A 104 -1.11 -9.82 -9.36
CA ILE A 104 -0.32 -8.83 -10.11
C ILE A 104 -1.23 -7.87 -10.89
N TYR A 105 -2.55 -7.91 -10.71
CA TYR A 105 -3.46 -7.01 -11.39
C TYR A 105 -4.69 -6.80 -10.51
N ALA A 106 -5.10 -5.54 -10.37
CA ALA A 106 -6.17 -5.15 -9.48
C ALA A 106 -7.23 -4.32 -10.22
N ASN A 107 -8.47 -4.78 -10.19
CA ASN A 107 -9.62 -4.03 -10.68
C ASN A 107 -10.80 -4.12 -9.70
N SER A 108 -11.90 -3.43 -10.00
CA SER A 108 -13.04 -3.38 -9.09
C SER A 108 -13.74 -4.72 -8.92
N LYS A 109 -13.81 -5.53 -9.98
CA LYS A 109 -14.39 -6.88 -9.98
C LYS A 109 -13.58 -7.84 -9.09
N ILE A 110 -12.26 -7.92 -9.29
CA ILE A 110 -11.35 -8.75 -8.49
C ILE A 110 -11.44 -8.36 -7.02
N ARG A 111 -11.39 -7.04 -6.74
CA ARG A 111 -11.48 -6.52 -5.37
C ARG A 111 -12.74 -7.02 -4.66
N ASN A 112 -13.89 -6.92 -5.31
CA ASN A 112 -15.15 -7.36 -4.71
C ASN A 112 -15.24 -8.89 -4.60
N PHE A 113 -14.72 -9.61 -5.60
CA PHE A 113 -14.63 -11.07 -5.58
C PHE A 113 -13.81 -11.58 -4.38
N LEU A 114 -12.63 -11.01 -4.13
CA LEU A 114 -11.77 -11.38 -3.01
C LEU A 114 -12.40 -11.02 -1.66
N LYS A 115 -13.04 -9.85 -1.55
CA LYS A 115 -13.78 -9.45 -0.35
C LYS A 115 -14.88 -10.44 -0.01
N GLU A 116 -15.66 -10.85 -1.01
CA GLU A 116 -16.78 -11.76 -0.79
C GLU A 116 -16.28 -13.18 -0.48
N LYS A 117 -15.24 -13.65 -1.17
CA LYS A 117 -14.56 -14.92 -0.84
C LYS A 117 -14.07 -14.94 0.61
N TYR A 118 -13.38 -13.87 1.04
CA TYR A 118 -12.90 -13.74 2.42
C TYR A 118 -14.07 -13.66 3.42
N ARG A 119 -15.12 -12.89 3.11
CA ARG A 119 -16.30 -12.76 3.97
C ARG A 119 -16.97 -14.12 4.19
N HIS A 120 -17.23 -14.86 3.13
CA HIS A 120 -17.83 -16.19 3.22
C HIS A 120 -17.00 -17.14 4.10
N LYS A 121 -15.68 -17.11 3.95
CA LYS A 121 -14.78 -18.02 4.66
C LYS A 121 -14.60 -17.64 6.14
N HIS A 122 -14.44 -16.36 6.44
CA HIS A 122 -13.93 -15.92 7.76
C HIS A 122 -14.90 -15.02 8.53
N LEU A 123 -15.82 -14.34 7.85
CA LEU A 123 -16.68 -13.32 8.47
C LEU A 123 -18.17 -13.65 8.42
N ASN A 124 -18.56 -14.78 7.83
CA ASN A 124 -19.97 -15.07 7.54
C ASN A 124 -20.86 -15.12 8.78
N ALA A 125 -20.30 -15.54 9.92
CA ALA A 125 -21.01 -15.59 11.21
C ALA A 125 -21.38 -14.19 11.73
N ILE A 126 -20.59 -13.16 11.40
CA ILE A 126 -20.71 -11.81 11.98
C ILE A 126 -21.26 -10.82 10.94
N ILE A 127 -20.92 -11.03 9.67
CA ILE A 127 -21.36 -10.25 8.52
C ILE A 127 -22.07 -11.23 7.58
N PRO A 128 -23.34 -11.57 7.87
CA PRO A 128 -24.12 -12.48 7.04
C PRO A 128 -24.41 -11.85 5.66
N ALA A 129 -24.72 -12.69 4.68
CA ALA A 129 -25.10 -12.23 3.35
C ALA A 129 -26.30 -11.28 3.42
N ALA A 130 -26.39 -10.35 2.46
CA ALA A 130 -27.59 -9.55 2.31
C ALA A 130 -28.79 -10.43 1.95
N SER A 131 -30.01 -9.97 2.25
CA SER A 131 -31.24 -10.72 1.98
C SER A 131 -31.47 -11.04 0.51
N ASP A 132 -30.87 -10.28 -0.39
CA ASP A 132 -30.93 -10.47 -1.85
C ASP A 132 -29.74 -11.29 -2.40
N GLY A 133 -28.91 -11.86 -1.52
CA GLY A 133 -27.72 -12.63 -1.88
C GLY A 133 -26.53 -11.80 -2.35
N THR A 134 -26.62 -10.47 -2.31
CA THR A 134 -25.50 -9.59 -2.67
C THR A 134 -24.50 -9.43 -1.52
N MET A 135 -23.30 -8.94 -1.85
CA MET A 135 -22.29 -8.61 -0.84
C MET A 135 -22.84 -7.55 0.13
N PRO A 136 -22.87 -7.83 1.45
CA PRO A 136 -23.49 -6.94 2.43
C PRO A 136 -22.74 -5.60 2.55
N ALA A 137 -23.50 -4.52 2.70
CA ALA A 137 -22.96 -3.18 2.90
C ALA A 137 -22.24 -3.04 4.25
N GLY A 138 -21.23 -2.18 4.32
CA GLY A 138 -20.51 -1.84 5.54
C GLY A 138 -19.04 -1.54 5.30
N LEU A 139 -18.39 -0.91 6.29
CA LEU A 139 -16.97 -0.55 6.20
C LEU A 139 -16.02 -1.70 6.53
N TRP A 140 -16.53 -2.89 6.86
CA TRP A 140 -15.74 -4.14 6.88
C TRP A 140 -15.01 -4.36 5.55
N GLN A 141 -15.64 -3.94 4.44
CA GLN A 141 -15.04 -4.00 3.12
C GLN A 141 -13.76 -3.16 3.01
N MET A 142 -13.58 -2.15 3.85
CA MET A 142 -12.37 -1.31 3.86
C MET A 142 -11.20 -1.95 4.62
N MET A 143 -11.46 -3.05 5.34
CA MET A 143 -10.45 -3.86 6.04
C MET A 143 -9.81 -4.94 5.15
N LEU A 144 -10.12 -4.96 3.85
CA LEU A 144 -9.65 -5.97 2.90
C LEU A 144 -9.21 -5.29 1.60
N THR A 145 -8.25 -5.88 0.90
CA THR A 145 -7.76 -5.42 -0.41
C THR A 145 -7.30 -3.95 -0.42
N THR A 146 -6.72 -3.47 0.68
CA THR A 146 -6.43 -2.05 0.84
C THR A 146 -5.49 -1.51 -0.24
N VAL A 147 -4.49 -2.30 -0.67
CA VAL A 147 -3.55 -1.92 -1.73
C VAL A 147 -4.16 -1.93 -3.13
N PHE A 148 -5.41 -2.34 -3.31
CA PHE A 148 -6.07 -2.22 -4.61
C PHE A 148 -6.46 -0.76 -4.88
N ASN A 149 -6.70 0.01 -3.82
CA ASN A 149 -7.24 1.37 -3.93
C ASN A 149 -6.19 2.45 -3.66
N ARG A 150 -5.08 2.11 -2.99
CA ARG A 150 -4.13 3.11 -2.49
C ARG A 150 -2.80 2.54 -2.03
N ASP A 151 -1.79 3.39 -2.02
CA ASP A 151 -0.53 3.16 -1.32
C ASP A 151 -0.72 3.24 0.21
N LEU A 152 0.10 2.48 0.93
CA LEU A 152 0.20 2.53 2.40
C LEU A 152 1.65 2.68 2.83
N TYR A 153 1.87 3.42 3.91
CA TYR A 153 3.17 3.53 4.58
C TYR A 153 3.05 3.02 6.00
N GLY A 154 3.85 2.02 6.37
CA GLY A 154 3.93 1.49 7.72
C GLY A 154 5.15 2.03 8.46
N PHE A 155 4.94 2.85 9.50
CA PHE A 155 5.98 3.34 10.40
C PHE A 155 6.17 2.34 11.52
N THR A 156 7.18 1.48 11.42
CA THR A 156 7.39 0.33 12.31
C THR A 156 8.46 0.62 13.34
N VAL A 157 8.17 0.28 14.60
CA VAL A 157 9.11 0.29 15.72
C VAL A 157 8.97 -1.00 16.52
N LYS A 158 10.05 -1.35 17.24
CA LYS A 158 10.09 -2.53 18.11
C LYS A 158 9.22 -2.34 19.35
N THR A 159 8.48 -3.37 19.72
CA THR A 159 7.82 -3.52 21.01
C THR A 159 8.40 -4.73 21.75
N THR A 160 7.83 -5.04 22.91
CA THR A 160 8.17 -6.21 23.71
C THR A 160 6.95 -7.09 23.88
N ALA A 161 7.16 -8.39 24.07
CA ALA A 161 6.06 -9.33 24.32
C ALA A 161 5.21 -8.92 25.55
N ASP A 162 5.82 -8.31 26.56
CA ASP A 162 5.12 -7.81 27.74
C ASP A 162 4.20 -6.62 27.43
N GLN A 163 4.63 -5.70 26.56
CA GLN A 163 3.80 -4.59 26.08
C GLN A 163 2.60 -5.11 25.27
N ASP A 164 2.83 -6.08 24.38
CA ASP A 164 1.75 -6.72 23.61
C ASP A 164 0.77 -7.44 24.53
N ALA A 165 1.25 -8.19 25.51
CA ALA A 165 0.43 -8.89 26.49
C ALA A 165 -0.38 -7.92 27.36
N GLN A 166 0.18 -6.76 27.71
CA GLN A 166 -0.53 -5.70 28.42
C GLN A 166 -1.65 -5.12 27.57
N PHE A 167 -1.36 -4.74 26.32
CA PHE A 167 -2.37 -4.25 25.38
C PHE A 167 -3.49 -5.27 25.15
N LEU A 168 -3.14 -6.55 25.03
CA LEU A 168 -4.10 -7.64 24.86
C LEU A 168 -5.07 -7.76 26.04
N ARG A 169 -4.54 -7.78 27.28
CA ARG A 169 -5.38 -7.84 28.50
C ARG A 169 -6.38 -6.70 28.55
N GLU A 170 -5.95 -5.49 28.20
CA GLU A 170 -6.82 -4.32 28.23
C GLU A 170 -7.87 -4.34 27.12
N SER A 171 -7.47 -4.69 25.91
CA SER A 171 -8.34 -4.68 24.74
C SER A 171 -9.45 -5.72 24.87
N ASN A 172 -9.14 -6.90 25.43
CA ASN A 172 -10.14 -7.94 25.69
C ASN A 172 -10.94 -7.73 26.98
N SER A 173 -10.47 -6.88 27.92
CA SER A 173 -11.20 -6.60 29.17
C SER A 173 -12.37 -5.61 29.00
N LYS A 174 -12.39 -4.86 27.91
CA LYS A 174 -13.40 -3.82 27.65
C LYS A 174 -14.32 -4.27 26.52
N PRO A 175 -15.63 -3.96 26.57
CA PRO A 175 -16.50 -4.16 25.43
C PRO A 175 -15.98 -3.36 24.22
N ASN A 176 -15.89 -4.02 23.06
CA ASN A 176 -15.58 -3.38 21.78
C ASN A 176 -16.82 -2.61 21.28
N ASN A 177 -17.12 -1.47 21.91
CA ASN A 177 -18.30 -0.64 21.61
C ASN A 177 -17.90 0.67 20.91
N GLY A 178 -18.54 0.97 19.78
CA GLY A 178 -18.18 2.02 18.85
C GLY A 178 -18.50 3.41 19.36
N THR A 179 -17.48 4.26 19.36
CA THR A 179 -17.58 5.68 19.69
C THR A 179 -17.10 6.56 18.53
N PHE A 180 -17.20 6.06 17.30
CA PHE A 180 -16.59 6.70 16.14
C PHE A 180 -17.29 8.01 15.76
N HIS A 181 -16.53 9.10 15.79
CA HIS A 181 -16.93 10.41 15.31
C HIS A 181 -15.84 10.99 14.41
N THR A 182 -16.19 11.38 13.18
CA THR A 182 -15.23 11.82 12.16
C THR A 182 -14.30 12.96 12.62
N LEU A 183 -14.77 13.87 13.47
CA LEU A 183 -13.99 15.04 13.91
C LEU A 183 -13.29 14.88 15.27
N THR A 184 -13.81 14.03 16.16
CA THR A 184 -13.42 14.00 17.58
C THR A 184 -12.98 12.64 18.09
N SER A 185 -13.36 11.55 17.42
CA SER A 185 -13.01 10.17 17.77
C SER A 185 -12.94 9.34 16.49
N ASN A 186 -11.95 9.65 15.65
CA ASN A 186 -11.82 9.02 14.33
C ASN A 186 -10.72 7.93 14.33
N CYS A 187 -10.41 7.40 13.15
CA CYS A 187 -9.39 6.36 12.99
C CYS A 187 -7.99 6.79 13.46
N SER A 188 -7.65 8.07 13.35
CA SER A 188 -6.40 8.65 13.81
C SER A 188 -6.35 8.80 15.32
N ASP A 189 -7.47 9.20 15.96
CA ASP A 189 -7.56 9.20 17.42
C ASP A 189 -7.44 7.79 17.97
N PHE A 190 -8.12 6.81 17.36
CA PHE A 190 -8.01 5.40 17.71
C PHE A 190 -6.57 4.88 17.59
N ALA A 191 -5.93 5.06 16.44
CA ALA A 191 -4.55 4.64 16.21
C ALA A 191 -3.57 5.36 17.16
N GLY A 192 -3.77 6.67 17.37
CA GLY A 192 -2.97 7.47 18.29
C GLY A 192 -3.10 7.02 19.75
N ARG A 193 -4.29 6.60 20.20
CA ARG A 193 -4.48 6.00 21.54
C ARG A 193 -3.68 4.71 21.70
N ILE A 194 -3.70 3.83 20.71
CA ILE A 194 -2.93 2.58 20.74
C ILE A 194 -1.44 2.90 20.79
N ILE A 195 -0.92 3.76 19.90
CA ILE A 195 0.50 4.15 19.91
C ILE A 195 0.90 4.72 21.27
N ASN A 196 0.10 5.63 21.84
CA ASN A 196 0.38 6.23 23.13
C ASN A 196 0.28 5.23 24.31
N ARG A 197 -0.37 4.09 24.12
CA ARG A 197 -0.36 3.01 25.12
C ARG A 197 1.01 2.35 25.21
N TYR A 198 1.61 2.06 24.06
CA TYR A 198 2.97 1.50 23.98
C TYR A 198 4.03 2.55 24.30
N PHE A 199 3.86 3.77 23.78
CA PHE A 199 4.83 4.86 23.85
C PHE A 199 4.15 6.18 24.22
N PRO A 200 4.00 6.48 25.52
CA PRO A 200 3.32 7.68 25.97
C PRO A 200 3.85 8.96 25.33
N GLY A 201 2.94 9.70 24.70
CA GLY A 201 3.22 10.99 24.06
C GLY A 201 3.88 10.89 22.69
N ALA A 202 3.96 9.71 22.07
CA ALA A 202 4.51 9.52 20.73
C ALA A 202 3.55 9.91 19.61
N ALA A 203 2.23 9.81 19.84
CA ALA A 203 1.20 10.21 18.89
C ALA A 203 0.50 11.50 19.38
N ARG A 204 0.59 12.59 18.61
CA ARG A 204 0.00 13.89 18.96
C ARG A 204 -0.72 14.51 17.77
N ARG A 205 -1.86 15.15 18.03
CA ARG A 205 -2.55 15.97 17.05
C ARG A 205 -1.75 17.24 16.70
N ASP A 206 -1.98 17.76 15.50
CA ASP A 206 -1.45 19.05 15.07
C ASP A 206 -2.53 20.13 15.19
N TRP A 207 -2.52 20.84 16.32
CA TRP A 207 -3.51 21.87 16.60
C TRP A 207 -3.55 23.00 15.56
N ILE A 208 -2.40 23.33 14.98
CA ILE A 208 -2.27 24.48 14.09
C ILE A 208 -2.59 24.08 12.65
N ASN A 209 -1.98 22.99 12.15
CA ASN A 209 -2.17 22.61 10.73
C ASN A 209 -3.48 21.89 10.44
N ASP A 210 -4.12 21.31 11.44
CA ASP A 210 -5.34 20.52 11.27
C ASP A 210 -6.54 21.08 12.06
N ALA A 211 -6.45 22.34 12.53
CA ALA A 211 -7.51 23.03 13.25
C ALA A 211 -8.10 22.22 14.43
N GLY A 212 -7.23 21.49 15.14
CA GLY A 212 -7.60 20.66 16.29
C GLY A 212 -8.12 19.25 15.95
N ILE A 213 -8.33 18.91 14.68
CA ILE A 213 -8.70 17.55 14.24
C ILE A 213 -7.44 16.68 14.25
N THR A 214 -7.55 15.47 14.80
CA THR A 214 -6.45 14.49 14.69
C THR A 214 -6.46 13.86 13.29
N THR A 215 -5.44 14.16 12.47
CA THR A 215 -5.29 13.59 11.12
C THR A 215 -4.28 12.45 11.08
N PRO A 216 -4.39 11.52 10.10
CA PRO A 216 -3.41 10.43 9.96
C PRO A 216 -1.98 10.95 9.77
N LYS A 217 -1.81 12.06 9.03
CA LYS A 217 -0.50 12.66 8.77
C LYS A 217 0.11 13.31 10.02
N ALA A 218 -0.69 13.92 10.88
CA ALA A 218 -0.21 14.45 12.16
C ALA A 218 0.31 13.33 13.08
N ILE A 219 -0.41 12.20 13.15
CA ILE A 219 0.04 11.03 13.90
C ILE A 219 1.33 10.46 13.30
N ALA A 220 1.39 10.28 11.97
CA ALA A 220 2.61 9.83 11.30
C ALA A 220 3.82 10.73 11.62
N ARG A 221 3.66 12.06 11.53
CA ARG A 221 4.72 13.03 11.78
C ARG A 221 5.20 13.00 13.24
N SER A 222 4.26 13.02 14.18
CA SER A 222 4.58 13.01 15.62
C SER A 222 5.27 11.70 16.02
N PHE A 223 4.75 10.57 15.54
CA PHE A 223 5.29 9.25 15.83
C PHE A 223 6.68 9.06 15.19
N PHE A 224 6.85 9.47 13.94
CA PHE A 224 8.15 9.47 13.27
C PHE A 224 9.19 10.28 14.06
N ASN A 225 8.86 11.51 14.46
CA ASN A 225 9.80 12.35 15.21
C ASN A 225 10.14 11.73 16.57
N TYR A 226 9.14 11.19 17.28
CA TYR A 226 9.36 10.51 18.56
C TYR A 226 10.33 9.33 18.43
N ALA A 227 10.13 8.48 17.42
CA ALA A 227 10.97 7.30 17.19
C ALA A 227 12.34 7.64 16.60
N LYS A 228 12.42 8.67 15.74
CA LYS A 228 13.69 9.16 15.17
C LYS A 228 14.67 9.61 16.26
N ASP A 229 14.15 10.18 17.34
CA ASP A 229 14.95 10.67 18.47
C ASP A 229 15.26 9.57 19.51
N ARG A 230 14.85 8.32 19.24
CA ARG A 230 14.99 7.15 20.12
C ARG A 230 15.49 5.92 19.32
N PRO A 231 16.80 5.83 19.04
CA PRO A 231 17.37 4.79 18.17
C PRO A 231 17.06 3.35 18.61
N GLU A 232 16.89 3.11 19.89
CA GLU A 232 16.54 1.82 20.49
C GLU A 232 15.20 1.26 19.99
N MET A 233 14.29 2.13 19.55
CA MET A 233 13.00 1.75 18.97
C MET A 233 13.15 1.10 17.59
N GLY A 234 14.30 1.21 16.94
CA GLY A 234 14.57 0.51 15.69
C GLY A 234 13.66 0.94 14.52
N LEU A 235 13.32 2.23 14.44
CA LEU A 235 12.42 2.79 13.43
C LEU A 235 12.79 2.34 12.00
N SER A 236 11.79 1.89 11.26
CA SER A 236 11.82 1.67 9.81
C SER A 236 10.46 2.03 9.19
N ILE A 237 10.44 2.30 7.89
CA ILE A 237 9.22 2.66 7.15
C ILE A 237 9.09 1.73 5.95
N SER A 238 8.03 0.93 5.91
CA SER A 238 7.71 0.10 4.74
C SER A 238 6.66 0.80 3.87
N ARG A 239 6.69 0.56 2.55
CA ARG A 239 5.62 1.01 1.64
C ARG A 239 4.98 -0.19 0.97
N PHE A 240 3.66 -0.21 0.95
CA PHE A 240 2.87 -1.18 0.20
C PHE A 240 2.27 -0.46 -1.02
N PRO A 241 2.84 -0.63 -2.22
CA PRO A 241 2.39 0.07 -3.41
C PRO A 241 1.01 -0.42 -3.85
N GLN A 242 0.21 0.49 -4.40
CA GLN A 242 -1.07 0.16 -4.99
C GLN A 242 -0.84 -0.76 -6.20
N ILE A 243 -1.56 -1.88 -6.27
CA ILE A 243 -1.42 -2.82 -7.39
C ILE A 243 -1.83 -2.15 -8.70
N PRO A 244 -1.06 -2.33 -9.80
CA PRO A 244 -1.41 -1.81 -11.11
C PRO A 244 -2.78 -2.30 -11.63
N GLY A 245 -3.52 -1.41 -12.27
CA GLY A 245 -4.81 -1.71 -12.90
C GLY A 245 -5.61 -0.46 -13.21
N PRO A 246 -6.92 -0.59 -13.54
CA PRO A 246 -7.78 0.53 -13.92
C PRO A 246 -8.25 1.39 -12.74
N ILE A 247 -7.99 0.95 -11.50
CA ILE A 247 -8.35 1.73 -10.30
C ILE A 247 -7.47 2.98 -10.24
N VAL A 248 -8.11 4.15 -10.09
CA VAL A 248 -7.42 5.45 -9.98
C VAL A 248 -6.39 5.41 -8.84
N ARG A 249 -5.22 6.00 -9.10
CA ARG A 249 -4.13 6.07 -8.11
C ARG A 249 -4.52 6.94 -6.91
N SER A 250 -4.05 6.56 -5.73
CA SER A 250 -4.19 7.39 -4.53
C SER A 250 -3.39 8.69 -4.60
N SER A 251 -3.75 9.62 -3.72
CA SER A 251 -3.08 10.90 -3.55
C SER A 251 -2.47 11.04 -2.16
N ASP A 252 -1.36 11.78 -2.09
CA ASP A 252 -0.62 12.01 -0.84
C ASP A 252 -1.54 12.56 0.25
N ASN A 253 -1.28 12.16 1.49
CA ASN A 253 -1.95 12.77 2.63
C ASN A 253 -1.50 14.22 2.80
N ARG A 254 -2.46 15.10 3.04
CA ARG A 254 -2.22 16.52 3.28
C ARG A 254 -2.91 16.95 4.55
N ASN A 255 -2.25 17.87 5.26
CA ASN A 255 -2.84 18.60 6.37
C ASN A 255 -3.90 19.57 5.83
N LEU A 256 -4.76 20.10 6.70
CA LEU A 256 -5.77 21.08 6.27
C LEU A 256 -5.13 22.35 5.69
N THR A 257 -4.12 22.91 6.35
CA THR A 257 -3.38 24.09 5.87
C THR A 257 -2.64 23.83 4.55
N GLU A 258 -2.01 22.66 4.42
CA GLU A 258 -1.36 22.23 3.18
C GLU A 258 -2.37 22.10 2.04
N MET A 259 -3.56 21.54 2.30
CA MET A 259 -4.61 21.45 1.30
C MET A 259 -5.09 22.83 0.86
N ALA A 260 -5.37 23.71 1.82
CA ALA A 260 -5.82 25.07 1.56
C ALA A 260 -4.81 25.85 0.70
N TYR A 261 -3.52 25.62 0.91
CA TYR A 261 -2.43 26.28 0.19
C TYR A 261 -2.11 25.64 -1.18
N THR A 262 -2.05 24.31 -1.28
CA THR A 262 -1.52 23.61 -2.46
C THR A 262 -2.57 23.27 -3.51
N SER A 263 -3.85 23.24 -3.13
CA SER A 263 -4.93 22.91 -4.07
C SER A 263 -5.53 24.17 -4.67
N LYS A 264 -5.55 24.24 -6.01
CA LYS A 264 -6.18 25.31 -6.78
C LYS A 264 -7.64 25.56 -6.35
N LYS A 265 -8.35 24.50 -5.92
CA LYS A 265 -9.76 24.57 -5.51
C LYS A 265 -10.01 25.39 -4.25
N TYR A 266 -9.04 25.45 -3.35
CA TYR A 266 -9.13 26.25 -2.13
C TYR A 266 -8.33 27.54 -2.26
N LEU A 267 -7.17 27.47 -2.92
CA LEU A 267 -6.30 28.60 -3.15
C LEU A 267 -6.98 29.71 -3.96
N ILE A 268 -7.60 29.39 -5.11
CA ILE A 268 -8.20 30.40 -5.99
C ILE A 268 -9.37 31.13 -5.30
N PRO A 269 -10.38 30.45 -4.73
CA PRO A 269 -11.43 31.15 -4.00
C PRO A 269 -10.90 31.94 -2.80
N SER A 270 -9.90 31.41 -2.08
CA SER A 270 -9.31 32.14 -0.95
C SER A 270 -8.58 33.40 -1.41
N ILE A 271 -7.87 33.39 -2.55
CA ILE A 271 -7.26 34.59 -3.13
C ILE A 271 -8.34 35.64 -3.48
N LEU A 272 -9.48 35.21 -4.02
CA LEU A 272 -10.54 36.11 -4.48
C LEU A 272 -11.38 36.68 -3.33
N PHE A 273 -11.69 35.88 -2.32
CA PHE A 273 -12.69 36.23 -1.30
C PHE A 273 -12.12 36.43 0.11
N LYS A 274 -10.95 35.86 0.42
CA LYS A 274 -10.31 35.85 1.77
C LYS A 274 -8.77 35.82 1.70
N PRO A 275 -8.12 36.81 1.06
CA PRO A 275 -6.67 36.79 0.82
C PRO A 275 -5.84 36.71 2.12
N GLU A 276 -6.35 37.23 3.23
CA GLU A 276 -5.73 37.14 4.55
C GLU A 276 -5.50 35.69 5.02
N LEU A 277 -6.41 34.76 4.66
CA LEU A 277 -6.26 33.34 5.01
C LEU A 277 -5.09 32.69 4.28
N ILE A 278 -4.76 33.16 3.07
CA ILE A 278 -3.62 32.63 2.31
C ILE A 278 -2.30 32.97 2.99
N ALA A 279 -2.13 34.18 3.52
CA ALA A 279 -0.93 34.54 4.25
C ALA A 279 -0.73 33.64 5.49
N ILE A 280 -1.81 33.40 6.24
CA ILE A 280 -1.81 32.54 7.43
C ILE A 280 -1.50 31.08 7.05
N PHE A 281 -2.20 30.51 6.07
CA PHE A 281 -1.96 29.12 5.64
C PHE A 281 -0.58 28.93 5.03
N SER A 282 -0.10 29.89 4.23
CA SER A 282 1.25 29.86 3.65
C SER A 282 2.33 29.92 4.72
N ALA A 283 2.23 30.86 5.66
CA ALA A 283 3.19 30.98 6.76
C ALA A 283 3.19 29.70 7.62
N THR A 284 2.02 29.21 7.98
CA THR A 284 1.87 27.99 8.79
C THR A 284 2.45 26.77 8.07
N TYR A 285 2.12 26.57 6.79
CA TYR A 285 2.64 25.47 5.98
C TYR A 285 4.17 25.53 5.84
N LEU A 286 4.73 26.70 5.56
CA LEU A 286 6.17 26.88 5.38
C LEU A 286 6.96 26.68 6.67
N LEU A 287 6.41 27.11 7.81
CA LEU A 287 7.09 27.05 9.12
C LEU A 287 6.91 25.69 9.81
N THR A 288 5.79 25.01 9.62
CA THR A 288 5.41 23.84 10.44
C THR A 288 4.98 22.60 9.64
N GLY A 289 4.71 22.74 8.35
CA GLY A 289 4.01 21.73 7.53
C GLY A 289 4.89 20.79 6.68
N ARG A 290 6.23 20.86 6.73
CA ARG A 290 7.12 20.15 5.78
C ARG A 290 7.36 18.66 6.07
N PHE A 291 6.34 17.90 6.46
CA PHE A 291 6.46 16.44 6.58
C PHE A 291 6.03 15.77 5.27
N ASN A 292 7.02 15.33 4.48
CA ASN A 292 6.78 14.54 3.28
C ASN A 292 7.01 13.06 3.59
N VAL A 293 5.93 12.29 3.56
CA VAL A 293 5.92 10.86 3.91
C VAL A 293 6.85 10.09 2.98
N HIS A 294 6.74 10.29 1.66
CA HIS A 294 7.53 9.54 0.69
C HIS A 294 9.03 9.79 0.83
N LYS A 295 9.44 11.06 0.96
CA LYS A 295 10.86 11.42 1.20
C LYS A 295 11.38 10.87 2.53
N THR A 296 10.50 10.72 3.52
CA THR A 296 10.87 10.11 4.79
C THR A 296 11.04 8.60 4.60
N TYR A 297 10.12 7.95 3.89
CA TYR A 297 10.24 6.54 3.49
C TYR A 297 11.55 6.26 2.76
N GLU A 298 11.94 7.07 1.76
CA GLU A 298 13.19 6.85 1.00
C GLU A 298 14.43 6.72 1.89
N LYS A 299 14.46 7.43 3.03
CA LYS A 299 15.57 7.40 3.99
C LYS A 299 15.50 6.26 5.02
N TYR A 300 14.32 5.65 5.19
CA TYR A 300 14.06 4.66 6.24
C TYR A 300 13.40 3.39 5.69
N ALA A 301 13.52 3.11 4.37
CA ALA A 301 12.68 2.17 3.61
C ALA A 301 12.66 0.71 4.10
N ASN A 302 13.63 0.31 4.92
CA ASN A 302 13.62 -0.93 5.69
C ASN A 302 14.53 -0.79 6.92
N ALA A 303 14.57 -1.83 7.77
CA ALA A 303 15.39 -1.84 8.98
C ALA A 303 16.88 -1.61 8.72
N GLU A 304 17.40 -2.12 7.59
CA GLU A 304 18.82 -2.00 7.25
C GLU A 304 19.18 -0.59 6.76
N ILE A 305 18.42 -0.05 5.80
CA ILE A 305 18.60 1.32 5.31
C ILE A 305 18.44 2.31 6.47
N ALA A 306 17.45 2.11 7.33
CA ALA A 306 17.23 2.95 8.50
C ALA A 306 18.39 2.85 9.51
N ARG A 307 19.02 1.68 9.67
CA ARG A 307 20.22 1.50 10.49
C ARG A 307 21.40 2.25 9.91
N LEU A 308 21.66 2.08 8.61
CA LEU A 308 22.75 2.76 7.91
C LEU A 308 22.59 4.29 7.98
N GLU A 309 21.37 4.81 7.77
CA GLU A 309 21.08 6.25 7.88
C GLU A 309 21.39 6.79 9.28
N ARG A 310 21.05 6.03 10.33
CA ARG A 310 21.39 6.40 11.72
C ARG A 310 22.88 6.40 11.97
N GLU A 311 23.59 5.35 11.54
CA GLU A 311 25.05 5.25 11.68
C GLU A 311 25.76 6.42 10.98
N THR A 312 25.36 6.74 9.75
CA THR A 312 25.87 7.89 9.00
C THR A 312 25.61 9.20 9.77
N ARG A 313 24.39 9.43 10.25
CA ARG A 313 24.05 10.66 11.01
C ARG A 313 24.86 10.80 12.30
N THR A 314 25.05 9.71 13.04
CA THR A 314 25.88 9.69 14.26
C THR A 314 27.33 10.02 13.91
N ALA A 315 27.87 9.38 12.86
CA ALA A 315 29.23 9.63 12.40
C ALA A 315 29.44 11.08 11.94
N SER A 316 28.51 11.67 11.18
CA SER A 316 28.58 13.07 10.78
C SER A 316 28.54 14.02 11.99
N THR A 317 27.69 13.74 12.98
CA THR A 317 27.58 14.56 14.20
C THR A 317 28.85 14.49 15.05
N MET A 318 29.41 13.29 15.21
CA MET A 318 30.70 13.12 15.89
C MET A 318 31.84 13.78 15.13
N GLY A 319 31.87 13.66 13.80
CA GLY A 319 32.84 14.35 12.94
C GLY A 319 32.80 15.86 13.12
N LEU A 320 31.60 16.46 13.13
CA LEU A 320 31.39 17.89 13.41
C LEU A 320 31.86 18.32 14.80
N MET A 321 31.69 17.48 15.83
CA MET A 321 32.12 17.79 17.20
C MET A 321 33.63 17.65 17.42
N TYR A 322 34.27 16.65 16.80
CA TYR A 322 35.66 16.27 17.12
C TYR A 322 36.68 16.69 16.07
N PHE A 323 36.28 16.91 14.81
CA PHE A 323 37.17 17.25 13.71
C PHE A 323 36.62 18.46 12.94
N ALA A 324 37.05 19.66 13.32
CA ALA A 324 36.69 20.91 12.65
C ALA A 324 37.29 21.07 11.23
N GLY A 325 37.75 19.99 10.60
CA GLY A 325 38.38 20.03 9.28
C GLY A 325 38.51 18.64 8.66
N ASN A 326 37.92 18.50 7.48
CA ASN A 326 37.92 17.36 6.57
C ASN A 326 37.18 16.08 7.02
N PRO A 327 35.90 15.92 6.65
CA PRO A 327 35.26 14.62 6.73
C PRO A 327 35.83 13.74 5.63
N GLY A 328 36.69 12.79 5.97
CA GLY A 328 36.91 11.60 5.15
C GLY A 328 35.63 10.73 5.17
N SER A 329 34.53 11.20 4.57
CA SER A 329 33.19 10.60 4.66
C SER A 329 32.65 10.04 3.34
N GLU A 330 33.39 10.12 2.23
CA GLU A 330 32.91 9.69 0.90
C GLU A 330 32.41 8.24 0.89
N GLY A 331 32.95 7.36 1.75
CA GLY A 331 32.52 5.95 1.86
C GLY A 331 31.33 5.68 2.79
N ILE A 332 31.10 6.51 3.82
CA ILE A 332 30.04 6.30 4.83
C ILE A 332 28.73 6.95 4.38
N ASP A 333 28.81 8.13 3.77
CA ASP A 333 27.63 8.86 3.29
C ASP A 333 26.96 8.17 2.08
N GLN A 334 27.69 7.29 1.38
CA GLN A 334 27.17 6.56 0.22
C GLN A 334 26.48 5.24 0.56
N LYS A 335 26.70 4.64 1.75
CA LYS A 335 26.11 3.32 2.08
C LYS A 335 24.58 3.34 2.12
N PRO A 336 23.92 4.28 2.84
CA PRO A 336 22.46 4.34 2.85
C PRO A 336 21.89 4.56 1.45
N LYS A 337 22.56 5.43 0.66
CA LYS A 337 22.17 5.72 -0.73
C LYS A 337 22.25 4.49 -1.62
N ARG A 338 23.35 3.73 -1.59
CA ARG A 338 23.49 2.49 -2.39
C ARG A 338 22.45 1.43 -2.00
N ALA A 339 22.19 1.26 -0.71
CA ALA A 339 21.15 0.34 -0.23
C ALA A 339 19.75 0.79 -0.69
N GLY A 340 19.46 2.09 -0.60
CA GLY A 340 18.24 2.70 -1.13
C GLY A 340 18.09 2.51 -2.64
N ASP A 341 19.15 2.76 -3.41
CA ASP A 341 19.18 2.55 -4.86
C ASP A 341 18.92 1.08 -5.24
N GLY A 342 19.39 0.11 -4.45
CA GLY A 342 19.10 -1.31 -4.67
C GLY A 342 17.63 -1.68 -4.47
N LEU A 343 16.92 -0.98 -3.57
CA LEU A 343 15.52 -1.24 -3.26
C LEU A 343 14.54 -0.43 -4.14
N LEU A 344 14.87 0.83 -4.42
CA LEU A 344 14.00 1.79 -5.09
C LEU A 344 14.39 2.02 -6.57
N GLY A 345 15.63 1.69 -6.93
CA GLY A 345 16.25 2.12 -8.18
C GLY A 345 16.59 3.61 -8.17
N ASN A 346 17.66 3.99 -8.87
CA ASN A 346 17.99 5.40 -9.09
C ASN A 346 17.55 5.91 -10.46
N LYS A 347 17.61 7.22 -10.65
CA LYS A 347 17.16 7.92 -11.86
C LYS A 347 17.83 7.37 -13.12
N GLU A 348 19.12 7.07 -13.04
CA GLU A 348 19.95 6.55 -14.11
C GLU A 348 19.49 5.13 -14.50
N THR A 349 19.25 4.27 -13.52
CA THR A 349 18.77 2.89 -13.70
C THR A 349 17.40 2.89 -14.36
N TRP A 350 16.45 3.68 -13.86
CA TRP A 350 15.12 3.80 -14.45
C TRP A 350 15.15 4.37 -15.88
N LYS A 351 16.03 5.34 -16.14
CA LYS A 351 16.24 5.89 -17.49
C LYS A 351 16.81 4.84 -18.44
N ALA A 352 17.77 4.02 -17.97
CA ALA A 352 18.35 2.94 -18.76
C ALA A 352 17.29 1.89 -19.13
N HIS A 353 16.48 1.43 -18.17
CA HIS A 353 15.38 0.49 -18.44
C HIS A 353 14.36 1.05 -19.43
N LYS A 354 14.01 2.34 -19.30
CA LYS A 354 13.11 3.01 -20.26
C LYS A 354 13.68 3.01 -21.67
N ALA A 355 14.98 3.27 -21.82
CA ALA A 355 15.66 3.22 -23.11
C ALA A 355 15.73 1.81 -23.68
N SER A 356 16.00 0.79 -22.85
CA SER A 356 16.03 -0.62 -23.26
C SER A 356 14.65 -1.19 -23.60
N PHE A 357 13.59 -0.70 -22.97
CA PHE A 357 12.22 -1.17 -23.19
C PHE A 357 11.63 -0.64 -24.50
N ALA A 358 11.99 0.58 -24.91
CA ALA A 358 11.46 1.22 -26.11
C ALA A 358 11.58 0.36 -27.39
N PRO A 359 12.75 -0.21 -27.75
CA PRO A 359 12.85 -1.10 -28.92
C PRO A 359 12.06 -2.40 -28.74
N ILE A 360 12.05 -3.00 -27.54
CA ILE A 360 11.27 -4.21 -27.25
C ILE A 360 9.77 -3.96 -27.50
N LEU A 361 9.25 -2.85 -26.99
CA LEU A 361 7.85 -2.49 -27.17
C LEU A 361 7.52 -2.26 -28.65
N LYS A 362 8.41 -1.59 -29.39
CA LYS A 362 8.23 -1.38 -30.84
C LYS A 362 8.14 -2.71 -31.58
N ASP A 363 9.00 -3.67 -31.27
CA ASP A 363 9.00 -4.99 -31.89
C ASP A 363 7.74 -5.78 -31.55
N LEU A 364 7.27 -5.72 -30.30
CA LEU A 364 6.02 -6.38 -29.87
C LEU A 364 4.79 -5.78 -30.56
N ILE A 365 4.74 -4.45 -30.74
CA ILE A 365 3.69 -3.80 -31.52
C ILE A 365 3.76 -4.23 -32.99
N ALA A 366 4.96 -4.28 -33.59
CA ALA A 366 5.14 -4.72 -34.97
C ALA A 366 4.74 -6.19 -35.19
N GLN A 367 4.91 -7.03 -34.17
CA GLN A 367 4.45 -8.42 -34.16
C GLN A 367 2.94 -8.57 -34.00
N GLY A 368 2.24 -7.51 -33.57
CA GLY A 368 0.79 -7.49 -33.40
C GLY A 368 0.32 -7.76 -31.97
N LEU A 369 1.22 -7.90 -30.98
CA LEU A 369 0.83 -8.08 -29.58
C LEU A 369 -0.05 -6.94 -29.08
N PHE A 370 0.23 -5.72 -29.51
CA PHE A 370 -0.67 -4.58 -29.38
C PHE A 370 -0.78 -3.92 -30.73
N ARG A 371 -1.98 -3.45 -31.09
CA ARG A 371 -2.20 -2.69 -32.32
C ARG A 371 -1.38 -1.40 -32.34
N ASN A 372 -1.26 -0.76 -31.18
CA ASN A 372 -0.49 0.47 -30.99
C ASN A 372 -0.31 0.77 -29.49
N GLU A 373 0.43 1.83 -29.18
CA GLU A 373 0.65 2.28 -27.81
C GLU A 373 -0.65 2.76 -27.11
N LYS A 374 -1.70 3.14 -27.86
CA LYS A 374 -2.99 3.52 -27.26
C LYS A 374 -3.68 2.31 -26.65
N GLU A 375 -3.69 1.16 -27.34
CA GLU A 375 -4.22 -0.10 -26.78
C GLU A 375 -3.45 -0.51 -25.53
N LEU A 376 -2.11 -0.39 -25.53
CA LEU A 376 -1.31 -0.65 -24.33
C LEU A 376 -1.74 0.20 -23.13
N LYS A 377 -2.02 1.50 -23.35
CA LYS A 377 -2.49 2.42 -22.31
C LYS A 377 -3.89 2.09 -21.81
N THR A 378 -4.76 1.56 -22.66
CA THR A 378 -6.14 1.19 -22.28
C THR A 378 -6.27 -0.25 -21.80
N PHE A 379 -5.25 -1.09 -22.00
CA PHE A 379 -5.28 -2.53 -21.76
C PHE A 379 -5.84 -2.92 -20.39
N PHE A 380 -5.43 -2.25 -19.30
CA PHE A 380 -5.97 -2.56 -17.97
C PHE A 380 -7.48 -2.31 -17.84
N ASN A 381 -8.01 -1.27 -18.49
CA ASN A 381 -9.46 -1.01 -18.51
C ASN A 381 -10.17 -2.01 -19.41
N ASP A 382 -9.58 -2.29 -20.57
CA ASP A 382 -10.11 -3.23 -21.55
C ASP A 382 -10.18 -4.65 -20.97
N LEU A 383 -9.17 -5.06 -20.20
CA LEU A 383 -9.14 -6.33 -19.50
C LEU A 383 -10.23 -6.42 -18.42
N GLU A 384 -10.48 -5.37 -17.65
CA GLU A 384 -11.59 -5.36 -16.67
C GLU A 384 -12.95 -5.50 -17.36
N LEU A 385 -13.15 -4.84 -18.50
CA LEU A 385 -14.38 -4.93 -19.27
C LEU A 385 -14.63 -6.34 -19.81
N GLN A 386 -13.58 -6.99 -20.33
CA GLN A 386 -13.68 -8.27 -21.01
C GLN A 386 -13.51 -9.48 -20.08
N SER A 387 -13.34 -9.28 -18.77
CA SER A 387 -13.08 -10.39 -17.86
C SER A 387 -14.00 -10.48 -16.65
N GLU A 388 -14.14 -11.70 -16.14
CA GLU A 388 -14.75 -12.00 -14.85
C GLU A 388 -13.74 -12.77 -13.97
N PRO A 389 -13.59 -12.39 -12.68
CA PRO A 389 -12.73 -13.11 -11.75
C PRO A 389 -13.30 -14.48 -11.40
N ALA A 390 -12.42 -15.47 -11.27
CA ALA A 390 -12.75 -16.81 -10.84
C ALA A 390 -11.55 -17.45 -10.12
N THR A 391 -11.71 -18.70 -9.68
CA THR A 391 -10.60 -19.53 -9.22
C THR A 391 -10.37 -20.69 -10.17
N ASP A 392 -9.12 -21.12 -10.28
CA ASP A 392 -8.78 -22.40 -10.90
C ASP A 392 -9.10 -23.59 -9.97
N GLN A 393 -8.73 -24.80 -10.40
CA GLN A 393 -8.98 -26.04 -9.66
C GLN A 393 -8.24 -26.08 -8.31
N ASP A 394 -7.11 -25.37 -8.20
CA ASP A 394 -6.31 -25.27 -6.98
C ASP A 394 -6.76 -24.10 -6.09
N GLY A 395 -7.82 -23.38 -6.48
CA GLY A 395 -8.36 -22.24 -5.74
C GLY A 395 -7.65 -20.91 -6.00
N ARG A 396 -6.65 -20.88 -6.89
CA ARG A 396 -5.88 -19.67 -7.20
C ARG A 396 -6.64 -18.75 -8.12
N LEU A 397 -6.40 -17.45 -8.00
CA LEU A 397 -7.12 -16.43 -8.74
C LEU A 397 -6.77 -16.44 -10.23
N ILE A 398 -7.82 -16.45 -11.07
CA ILE A 398 -7.74 -16.36 -12.53
C ILE A 398 -8.76 -15.34 -13.05
N LEU A 399 -8.58 -14.92 -14.31
CA LEU A 399 -9.58 -14.19 -15.08
C LEU A 399 -10.09 -15.07 -16.22
N LYS A 400 -11.42 -15.14 -16.37
CA LYS A 400 -12.07 -15.65 -17.58
C LYS A 400 -12.24 -14.46 -18.52
N VAL A 401 -11.51 -14.44 -19.62
CA VAL A 401 -11.40 -13.30 -20.54
C VAL A 401 -12.11 -13.63 -21.86
N LYS A 402 -13.04 -12.77 -22.27
CA LYS A 402 -13.62 -12.79 -23.61
C LYS A 402 -12.65 -12.11 -24.58
N TYR A 403 -11.77 -12.90 -25.17
CA TYR A 403 -10.74 -12.43 -26.08
C TYR A 403 -11.17 -12.66 -27.53
N TYR A 404 -11.60 -11.60 -28.22
CA TYR A 404 -12.10 -11.67 -29.61
C TYR A 404 -13.21 -12.71 -29.83
N GLY A 405 -14.14 -12.79 -28.86
CA GLY A 405 -15.27 -13.73 -28.90
C GLY A 405 -14.92 -15.15 -28.46
N GLN A 406 -13.66 -15.43 -28.12
CA GLN A 406 -13.22 -16.70 -27.54
C GLN A 406 -13.06 -16.56 -26.03
N ASP A 407 -13.49 -17.56 -25.28
CA ASP A 407 -13.23 -17.63 -23.85
C ASP A 407 -11.80 -18.13 -23.62
N ARG A 408 -11.00 -17.31 -22.94
CA ARG A 408 -9.62 -17.62 -22.56
C ARG A 408 -9.45 -17.48 -21.05
N ILE A 409 -8.43 -18.15 -20.52
CA ILE A 409 -8.10 -18.10 -19.10
C ILE A 409 -6.79 -17.34 -18.94
N LEU A 410 -6.71 -16.45 -17.96
CA LEU A 410 -5.48 -15.74 -17.61
C LEU A 410 -5.20 -15.91 -16.12
N GLY A 411 -4.06 -16.51 -15.79
CA GLY A 411 -3.53 -16.48 -14.43
C GLY A 411 -3.05 -15.07 -14.07
N ILE A 412 -3.38 -14.60 -12.88
CA ILE A 412 -3.04 -13.24 -12.42
C ILE A 412 -2.26 -13.21 -11.12
N THR A 413 -1.62 -14.31 -10.76
CA THR A 413 -0.66 -14.40 -9.64
C THR A 413 0.73 -14.74 -10.18
N ARG A 414 1.79 -14.52 -9.40
CA ARG A 414 3.15 -14.93 -9.81
C ARG A 414 3.25 -16.45 -10.04
N LEU A 415 2.41 -17.25 -9.37
CA LEU A 415 2.42 -18.71 -9.47
C LEU A 415 1.76 -19.23 -10.75
N ASN A 416 0.66 -18.61 -11.20
CA ASN A 416 -0.16 -19.15 -12.27
C ASN A 416 -0.16 -18.32 -13.56
N LEU A 417 0.49 -17.15 -13.60
CA LEU A 417 0.58 -16.32 -14.80
C LEU A 417 1.14 -17.10 -16.01
N MET A 418 2.15 -17.94 -15.78
CA MET A 418 2.81 -18.76 -16.80
C MET A 418 2.41 -20.24 -16.73
N ALA A 419 1.33 -20.58 -16.01
CA ALA A 419 0.82 -21.94 -15.99
C ALA A 419 0.31 -22.35 -17.38
N GLU A 420 0.30 -23.65 -17.68
CA GLU A 420 -0.18 -24.17 -18.97
C GLU A 420 -1.63 -23.79 -19.27
N THR A 421 -2.46 -23.61 -18.23
CA THR A 421 -3.85 -23.17 -18.36
C THR A 421 -4.01 -21.67 -18.59
N SER A 422 -2.93 -20.88 -18.43
CA SER A 422 -2.93 -19.43 -18.62
C SER A 422 -2.56 -19.11 -20.06
N ASP A 423 -3.38 -18.28 -20.70
CA ASP A 423 -3.15 -17.85 -22.07
C ASP A 423 -1.86 -17.02 -22.17
N PRO A 424 -0.85 -17.48 -22.95
CA PRO A 424 0.46 -16.86 -22.98
C PRO A 424 0.45 -15.47 -23.63
N GLU A 425 -0.49 -15.20 -24.55
CA GLU A 425 -0.63 -13.91 -25.21
C GLU A 425 -1.13 -12.85 -24.22
N LEU A 426 -2.21 -13.14 -23.49
CA LEU A 426 -2.76 -12.30 -22.44
C LEU A 426 -1.78 -12.11 -21.28
N ALA A 427 -1.05 -13.15 -20.89
CA ALA A 427 -0.01 -13.08 -19.86
C ALA A 427 1.10 -12.10 -20.25
N LEU A 428 1.58 -12.18 -21.49
CA LEU A 428 2.60 -11.26 -22.01
C LEU A 428 2.05 -9.84 -22.11
N LYS A 429 0.82 -9.64 -22.60
CA LYS A 429 0.19 -8.31 -22.62
C LYS A 429 0.12 -7.70 -21.22
N LEU A 430 -0.28 -8.48 -20.22
CA LEU A 430 -0.40 -8.02 -18.84
C LEU A 430 0.95 -7.55 -18.27
N ILE A 431 2.01 -8.33 -18.46
CA ILE A 431 3.35 -7.97 -17.96
C ILE A 431 3.92 -6.76 -18.70
N VAL A 432 3.75 -6.68 -20.02
CA VAL A 432 4.21 -5.52 -20.81
C VAL A 432 3.49 -4.25 -20.37
N ALA A 433 2.18 -4.32 -20.10
CA ALA A 433 1.42 -3.20 -19.56
C ALA A 433 1.87 -2.78 -18.16
N ARG A 434 2.21 -3.74 -17.27
CA ARG A 434 2.79 -3.44 -15.94
C ARG A 434 4.14 -2.73 -16.04
N ILE A 435 5.05 -3.25 -16.85
CA ILE A 435 6.38 -2.64 -17.08
C ILE A 435 6.23 -1.24 -17.67
N TYR A 436 5.34 -1.06 -18.65
CA TYR A 436 5.06 0.25 -19.22
C TYR A 436 4.53 1.23 -18.17
N ALA A 437 3.63 0.78 -17.29
CA ALA A 437 3.09 1.61 -16.22
C ALA A 437 4.19 2.06 -15.24
N ASP A 438 5.06 1.16 -14.79
CA ASP A 438 6.17 1.50 -13.88
C ASP A 438 7.18 2.47 -14.51
N LEU A 439 7.56 2.25 -15.77
CA LEU A 439 8.54 3.11 -16.48
C LEU A 439 8.02 4.51 -16.80
N ASN A 440 6.71 4.70 -16.77
CA ASN A 440 6.06 5.99 -17.01
C ASN A 440 5.48 6.63 -15.73
N ALA A 441 5.52 5.93 -14.61
CA ALA A 441 5.13 6.47 -13.31
C ALA A 441 6.21 7.41 -12.74
N ASP A 442 5.75 8.39 -11.96
CA ASP A 442 6.62 9.16 -11.06
C ASP A 442 7.28 8.22 -10.05
N ALA A 443 8.47 8.59 -9.55
CA ALA A 443 9.25 7.75 -8.64
C ALA A 443 8.42 7.20 -7.46
N LYS A 444 7.55 8.04 -6.88
CA LYS A 444 6.68 7.64 -5.76
C LYS A 444 5.66 6.56 -6.10
N ASN A 445 5.27 6.47 -7.37
CA ASN A 445 4.21 5.61 -7.86
C ASN A 445 4.74 4.33 -8.53
N ARG A 446 6.05 4.09 -8.52
CA ARG A 446 6.64 2.85 -9.06
C ARG A 446 6.50 1.71 -8.07
N ASN A 447 6.51 0.48 -8.55
CA ASN A 447 6.79 -0.68 -7.69
C ASN A 447 8.23 -0.64 -7.13
N LEU A 448 8.52 -1.51 -6.17
CA LEU A 448 9.90 -1.69 -5.72
C LEU A 448 10.76 -2.21 -6.86
N TYR A 449 12.04 -1.82 -6.90
CA TYR A 449 12.93 -2.19 -7.99
C TYR A 449 13.07 -3.72 -8.17
N PRO A 450 13.18 -4.54 -7.12
CA PRO A 450 13.16 -6.00 -7.25
C PRO A 450 11.87 -6.55 -7.87
N GLU A 451 10.71 -5.96 -7.58
CA GLU A 451 9.42 -6.39 -8.13
C GLU A 451 9.32 -6.05 -9.62
N PHE A 452 9.72 -4.84 -10.00
CA PHE A 452 9.86 -4.43 -11.39
C PHE A 452 10.82 -5.35 -12.15
N TRP A 453 11.96 -5.68 -11.55
CA TRP A 453 12.95 -6.55 -12.16
C TRP A 453 12.42 -7.98 -12.35
N ALA A 454 11.67 -8.50 -11.38
CA ALA A 454 11.02 -9.80 -11.53
C ALA A 454 10.03 -9.79 -12.71
N ASP A 455 9.23 -8.73 -12.87
CA ASP A 455 8.32 -8.59 -14.02
C ASP A 455 9.09 -8.49 -15.35
N TRP A 456 10.22 -7.78 -15.35
CA TRP A 456 11.13 -7.70 -16.50
C TRP A 456 11.66 -9.07 -16.92
N LEU A 457 12.09 -9.90 -15.96
CA LEU A 457 12.54 -11.26 -16.23
C LEU A 457 11.41 -12.13 -16.77
N THR A 458 10.21 -12.06 -16.19
CA THR A 458 9.01 -12.75 -16.68
C THR A 458 8.69 -12.37 -18.11
N MET A 459 8.75 -11.08 -18.47
CA MET A 459 8.54 -10.62 -19.85
C MET A 459 9.54 -11.28 -20.82
N ARG A 460 10.82 -11.25 -20.47
CA ARG A 460 11.90 -11.81 -21.30
C ARG A 460 11.73 -13.32 -21.48
N GLN A 461 11.30 -14.00 -20.42
CA GLN A 461 11.02 -15.44 -20.45
C GLN A 461 9.85 -15.75 -21.39
N LEU A 462 8.71 -15.06 -21.23
CA LEU A 462 7.54 -15.22 -22.09
C LEU A 462 7.87 -14.97 -23.57
N ILE A 463 8.63 -13.90 -23.89
CA ILE A 463 9.05 -13.61 -25.27
C ILE A 463 9.88 -14.75 -25.86
N ARG A 464 10.79 -15.34 -25.06
CA ARG A 464 11.67 -16.43 -25.51
C ARG A 464 10.89 -17.73 -25.74
N GLU A 465 10.05 -18.11 -24.78
CA GLU A 465 9.33 -19.40 -24.78
C GLU A 465 8.14 -19.40 -25.74
N GLN A 466 7.54 -18.23 -26.00
CA GLN A 466 6.31 -18.08 -26.79
C GLN A 466 6.58 -17.44 -28.16
N SER A 467 7.78 -17.64 -28.71
CA SER A 467 8.17 -17.09 -30.02
C SER A 467 7.29 -17.57 -31.17
N LEU A 468 6.86 -18.84 -31.15
CA LEU A 468 5.89 -19.38 -32.12
C LEU A 468 4.50 -18.74 -31.99
N MET A 469 4.05 -18.49 -30.76
CA MET A 469 2.78 -17.78 -30.53
C MET A 469 2.86 -16.37 -31.11
N LEU A 470 3.94 -15.62 -30.81
CA LEU A 470 4.16 -14.26 -31.32
C LEU A 470 4.19 -14.21 -32.86
N ALA A 471 4.78 -15.21 -33.51
CA ALA A 471 4.83 -15.29 -34.98
C ALA A 471 3.43 -15.49 -35.61
N ASN A 472 2.50 -16.09 -34.86
CA ASN A 472 1.16 -16.49 -35.34
C ASN A 472 0.04 -15.55 -34.87
N ILE A 473 0.34 -14.43 -34.19
CA ILE A 473 -0.67 -13.46 -33.79
C ILE A 473 -1.36 -12.90 -35.05
N ASP A 474 -2.69 -12.95 -35.07
CA ASP A 474 -3.49 -12.39 -36.16
C ASP A 474 -3.48 -10.86 -36.09
N ARG A 475 -2.72 -10.26 -37.02
CA ARG A 475 -2.53 -8.81 -37.12
C ARG A 475 -3.74 -8.08 -37.69
N THR A 476 -4.75 -8.81 -38.16
CA THR A 476 -5.97 -8.23 -38.74
C THR A 476 -7.09 -8.08 -37.71
N GLN A 477 -6.88 -8.57 -36.49
CA GLN A 477 -7.86 -8.46 -35.41
C GLN A 477 -8.20 -6.99 -35.10
N GLY A 478 -9.48 -6.77 -34.82
CA GLY A 478 -10.01 -5.47 -34.40
C GLY A 478 -9.48 -5.02 -33.04
N PRO A 479 -10.03 -3.93 -32.47
CA PRO A 479 -9.70 -3.56 -31.09
C PRO A 479 -10.13 -4.67 -30.11
N PHE A 480 -9.34 -4.87 -29.05
CA PHE A 480 -9.64 -5.85 -27.99
C PHE A 480 -11.07 -5.67 -27.42
N VAL A 481 -11.53 -4.43 -27.33
CA VAL A 481 -12.93 -4.09 -27.00
C VAL A 481 -13.64 -3.56 -28.24
N THR A 482 -14.66 -4.28 -28.71
CA THR A 482 -15.42 -3.95 -29.94
C THR A 482 -16.69 -3.14 -29.68
N SER A 483 -17.20 -3.10 -28.44
CA SER A 483 -18.36 -2.29 -28.06
C SER A 483 -17.91 -1.04 -27.29
N PRO A 484 -18.38 0.16 -27.64
CA PRO A 484 -18.10 1.35 -26.84
C PRO A 484 -18.59 1.12 -25.41
N GLN A 485 -17.77 1.49 -24.43
CA GLN A 485 -18.21 1.52 -23.04
C GLN A 485 -19.58 2.23 -22.97
N PRO A 486 -20.59 1.70 -22.26
CA PRO A 486 -21.71 2.53 -21.88
C PRO A 486 -21.12 3.68 -21.07
N SER A 487 -21.09 4.88 -21.67
CA SER A 487 -20.57 6.07 -21.00
C SER A 487 -21.35 6.19 -19.70
N ASN A 488 -20.70 6.03 -18.56
CA ASN A 488 -21.37 6.07 -17.27
C ASN A 488 -22.08 7.44 -17.16
N PRO A 489 -23.42 7.50 -17.16
CA PRO A 489 -24.13 8.76 -17.14
C PRO A 489 -23.77 9.55 -15.88
N LYS A 490 -23.37 8.90 -14.78
CA LYS A 490 -22.84 9.59 -13.59
C LYS A 490 -21.48 10.23 -13.81
N GLN A 491 -20.58 9.65 -14.61
CA GLN A 491 -19.30 10.29 -14.94
C GLN A 491 -19.50 11.47 -15.89
N LYS A 492 -20.45 11.38 -16.84
CA LYS A 492 -20.88 12.54 -17.64
C LYS A 492 -21.55 13.60 -16.76
N LEU A 493 -22.41 13.22 -15.82
CA LEU A 493 -23.08 14.17 -14.93
C LEU A 493 -22.09 14.84 -13.98
N VAL A 494 -21.12 14.11 -13.42
CA VAL A 494 -20.04 14.69 -12.60
C VAL A 494 -19.19 15.63 -13.44
N LYS A 495 -18.84 15.24 -14.68
CA LYS A 495 -18.08 16.10 -15.58
C LYS A 495 -18.88 17.35 -16.01
N LEU A 496 -20.17 17.21 -16.28
CA LEU A 496 -21.10 18.29 -16.64
C LEU A 496 -21.37 19.22 -15.46
N VAL A 497 -21.53 18.69 -14.24
CA VAL A 497 -21.67 19.50 -13.01
C VAL A 497 -20.38 20.24 -12.72
N ILE A 498 -19.20 19.65 -12.98
CA ILE A 498 -17.92 20.33 -12.87
C ILE A 498 -17.77 21.43 -13.94
N GLU A 499 -18.22 21.20 -15.19
CA GLU A 499 -18.18 22.19 -16.27
C GLU A 499 -19.23 23.31 -16.13
N VAL A 500 -20.34 23.07 -15.41
CA VAL A 500 -21.40 24.07 -15.14
C VAL A 500 -21.16 24.82 -13.82
N MET A 501 -20.29 24.31 -12.94
CA MET A 501 -19.88 24.97 -11.69
C MET A 501 -18.46 25.58 -11.75
N HIS A 502 -17.91 25.75 -12.95
CA HIS A 502 -16.81 26.69 -13.26
C HIS A 502 -17.38 27.79 -14.14
#